data_AF-A0A348ZHU0-F1
#
_entry.id   AF-A0A348ZHU0-F1
#
_cell.length_a   1.000
_cell.length_b   1.000
_cell.length_c   1.000
_cell.angle_alpha   90.00
_cell.angle_beta   90.00
_cell.angle_gamma   90.00
#
_symmetry.space_group_name_H-M   'P 1'
#
loop_
_entity.id
_entity.type
_entity.pdbx_description
1 polymer ?
#
loop_
_entity_poly.entity_id
_entity_poly.type
_entity_poly.pdbx_seq_one_letter_code
_entity_poly.pdbx_strand_id
1 'polypeptide(L)'
;HRQWVEAWGAKNAALVHPSLEEEAIDEGNSVQIIKSLFKSSLPHLDDTMFENRCLNVIRFSNLSMSNQAREKAGFSGRKAELFLSNLVDLLVGMFKAEVSDETELCLRK
;
A
#
# COMPACT_ATOMS: atom_id res chain seq x y z
N HIS A 1 4.03 -1.00 -16.63
CA HIS A 1 3.50 -1.65 -15.41
C HIS A 1 4.34 -2.84 -14.94
N ARG A 2 4.55 -3.93 -15.72
CA ARG A 2 5.34 -5.11 -15.28
C ARG A 2 6.79 -4.82 -14.84
N GLN A 3 7.52 -4.03 -15.61
CA GLN A 3 8.93 -3.72 -15.30
C GLN A 3 9.11 -3.04 -13.93
N TRP A 4 8.14 -2.22 -13.51
CA TRP A 4 8.17 -1.54 -12.21
C TRP A 4 7.87 -2.50 -11.05
N VAL A 5 6.95 -3.44 -11.24
CA VAL A 5 6.61 -4.49 -10.27
C VAL A 5 7.80 -5.44 -10.07
N GLU A 6 8.46 -5.83 -11.16
CA GLU A 6 9.66 -6.69 -11.13
C GLU A 6 10.84 -5.98 -10.46
N ALA A 7 11.13 -4.72 -10.84
CA ALA A 7 12.23 -3.95 -10.25
C ALA A 7 12.03 -3.72 -8.74
N TRP A 8 10.81 -3.40 -8.33
CA TRP A 8 10.49 -3.14 -6.93
C TRP A 8 10.43 -4.43 -6.09
N GLY A 9 9.88 -5.52 -6.65
CA GLY A 9 9.91 -6.84 -6.01
C GLY A 9 11.34 -7.35 -5.81
N ALA A 10 12.21 -7.18 -6.80
CA ALA A 10 13.62 -7.54 -6.70
C ALA A 10 14.37 -6.71 -5.65
N LYS A 11 14.13 -5.39 -5.57
CA LYS A 11 14.71 -4.51 -4.53
C LYS A 11 14.31 -4.98 -3.12
N ASN A 12 13.03 -5.32 -2.92
CA ASN A 12 12.52 -5.76 -1.62
C ASN A 12 12.93 -7.19 -1.24
N ALA A 13 13.10 -8.10 -2.21
CA ALA A 13 13.56 -9.46 -1.95
C ALA A 13 15.03 -9.52 -1.48
N ALA A 14 15.84 -8.53 -1.84
CA ALA A 14 17.25 -8.42 -1.45
C ALA A 14 17.47 -7.84 -0.03
N LEU A 15 16.45 -7.28 0.60
CA LEU A 15 16.54 -6.67 1.92
C LEU A 15 16.35 -7.73 3.03
N VAL A 16 17.35 -7.89 3.89
CA VAL A 16 17.33 -8.80 5.06
C VAL A 16 16.30 -8.34 6.10
N HIS A 17 16.09 -7.03 6.19
CA HIS A 17 14.98 -6.39 6.87
C HIS A 17 14.36 -5.39 5.90
N PRO A 18 13.09 -5.52 5.50
CA PRO A 18 12.41 -4.47 4.76
C PRO A 18 12.39 -3.25 5.67
N SER A 19 13.16 -2.20 5.34
CA SER A 19 13.00 -0.92 6.03
C SER A 19 11.60 -0.43 5.70
N LEU A 20 10.73 -0.40 6.72
CA LEU A 20 9.39 0.16 6.62
C LEU A 20 9.42 1.69 6.55
N GLU A 21 10.58 2.27 6.81
CA GLU A 21 10.76 3.69 7.00
C GLU A 21 11.78 4.21 5.97
N GLU A 22 11.30 5.18 5.20
CA GLU A 22 12.12 6.26 4.65
C GLU A 22 13.05 5.92 3.48
N GLU A 23 12.52 5.44 2.36
CA GLU A 23 13.17 5.72 1.07
C GLU A 23 12.15 6.18 0.02
N ALA A 24 12.15 7.50 -0.19
CA ALA A 24 11.63 8.23 -1.33
C ALA A 24 10.10 8.31 -1.50
N ILE A 25 9.44 9.05 -0.59
CA ILE A 25 8.37 9.92 -1.09
C ILE A 25 9.10 11.16 -1.61
N ASP A 26 9.29 11.24 -2.92
CA ASP A 26 9.61 12.51 -3.57
C ASP A 26 8.47 13.47 -3.21
N GLU A 27 8.72 14.44 -2.34
CA GLU A 27 7.76 15.49 -1.97
C GLU A 27 7.53 16.50 -3.10
N GLY A 28 7.81 16.10 -4.34
CA GLY A 28 7.42 16.81 -5.53
C GLY A 28 5.94 17.20 -5.48
N ASN A 29 5.64 18.38 -6.02
CA ASN A 29 4.30 18.98 -6.00
C ASN A 29 3.21 18.03 -6.51
N SER A 30 3.54 17.15 -7.46
CA SER A 30 2.62 16.13 -7.99
C SER A 30 2.17 15.11 -6.96
N VAL A 31 3.06 14.64 -6.07
CA VAL A 31 2.72 13.67 -5.02
C VAL A 31 1.79 14.29 -4.00
N GLN A 32 2.06 15.53 -3.58
CA GLN A 32 1.19 16.27 -2.66
C GLN A 32 -0.19 16.55 -3.28
N ILE A 33 -0.23 16.92 -4.57
CA ILE A 33 -1.50 17.11 -5.31
C ILE A 33 -2.29 15.80 -5.38
N ILE A 34 -1.65 14.69 -5.75
CA ILE A 34 -2.33 13.39 -5.83
C ILE A 34 -2.83 12.95 -4.45
N LYS A 35 -2.02 13.13 -3.41
CA LYS A 35 -2.41 12.81 -2.04
C LYS A 35 -3.62 13.63 -1.59
N SER A 36 -3.63 14.93 -1.89
CA SER A 36 -4.75 15.82 -1.61
C SER A 36 -6.03 15.39 -2.34
N LEU A 37 -5.96 15.17 -3.66
CA LEU A 37 -7.10 14.72 -4.46
C LEU A 37 -7.63 13.36 -3.99
N PHE A 38 -6.73 12.45 -3.64
CA PHE A 38 -7.10 11.14 -3.15
C PHE A 38 -7.81 11.21 -1.79
N LYS A 39 -7.29 12.00 -0.85
CA LYS A 39 -7.96 12.26 0.43
C LYS A 39 -9.34 12.87 0.22
N SER A 40 -9.49 13.84 -0.69
CA SER A 40 -10.80 14.43 -1.02
C SER A 40 -11.81 13.41 -1.56
N SER A 41 -11.35 12.27 -2.10
CA SER A 41 -12.22 11.17 -2.54
C SER A 41 -12.62 10.19 -1.43
N LEU A 42 -12.09 10.37 -0.22
CA LEU A 42 -12.30 9.52 0.96
C LEU A 42 -12.85 10.34 2.14
N PRO A 43 -14.07 10.91 2.02
CA PRO A 43 -14.61 11.87 2.99
C PRO A 43 -14.91 11.27 4.37
N HIS A 44 -14.94 9.94 4.48
CA HIS A 44 -15.12 9.21 5.74
C HIS A 44 -13.83 9.11 6.58
N LEU A 45 -12.70 9.57 6.05
CA LEU A 45 -11.41 9.58 6.75
C LEU A 45 -11.03 10.99 7.13
N ASP A 46 -10.74 11.20 8.41
CA ASP A 46 -10.02 12.40 8.85
C ASP A 46 -8.53 12.31 8.48
N ASP A 47 -7.80 13.39 8.73
CA ASP A 47 -6.38 13.52 8.41
C ASP A 47 -5.55 12.40 9.04
N THR A 48 -5.75 12.16 10.33
CA THR A 48 -5.01 11.15 11.09
C THR A 48 -5.26 9.75 10.55
N MET A 49 -6.52 9.41 10.29
CA MET A 49 -6.89 8.08 9.80
C MET A 49 -6.46 7.88 8.34
N PHE A 50 -6.50 8.92 7.51
CA PHE A 50 -5.96 8.87 6.16
C PHE A 50 -4.47 8.54 6.15
N GLU A 51 -3.65 9.24 6.96
CA GLU A 51 -2.21 8.95 7.08
C GLU A 51 -1.95 7.54 7.61
N ASN A 52 -2.68 7.12 8.64
CA ASN A 52 -2.59 5.76 9.19
C ASN A 52 -2.90 4.70 8.13
N ARG A 53 -3.92 4.92 7.29
CA ARG A 53 -4.26 4.01 6.19
C ARG A 53 -3.20 4.00 5.10
N CYS A 54 -2.65 5.15 4.72
CA CYS A 54 -1.51 5.22 3.79
C CYS A 54 -0.33 4.38 4.30
N LEU A 55 0.06 4.55 5.56
CA LEU A 55 1.14 3.80 6.17
C LEU A 55 0.85 2.28 6.19
N ASN A 56 -0.35 1.88 6.58
CA ASN A 56 -0.76 0.47 6.62
C ASN A 56 -0.80 -0.15 5.22
N VAL A 57 -1.27 0.59 4.20
CA VAL A 57 -1.26 0.16 2.80
C VAL A 57 0.16 -0.05 2.29
N ILE A 58 1.09 0.85 2.62
CA ILE A 58 2.50 0.69 2.26
C ILE A 58 3.09 -0.56 2.91
N ARG A 59 2.89 -0.74 4.23
CA ARG A 59 3.35 -1.92 4.98
C ARG A 59 2.78 -3.21 4.40
N PHE A 60 1.48 -3.25 4.14
CA PHE A 60 0.80 -4.41 3.56
C PHE A 60 1.29 -4.72 2.15
N SER A 61 1.52 -3.69 1.31
CA SER A 61 2.04 -3.84 -0.04
C SER A 61 3.44 -4.43 -0.04
N ASN A 62 4.33 -3.91 0.83
CA ASN A 62 5.69 -4.41 1.01
C ASN A 62 5.70 -5.89 1.41
N LEU A 63 4.91 -6.26 2.41
CA LEU A 63 4.83 -7.64 2.87
C LEU A 63 4.26 -8.58 1.80
N SER A 64 3.12 -8.21 1.21
CA SER A 64 2.44 -9.00 0.17
C SER A 64 3.34 -9.31 -1.02
N MET A 65 4.04 -8.29 -1.50
CA MET A 65 4.95 -8.42 -2.62
C MET A 65 6.25 -9.14 -2.27
N SER A 66 6.80 -8.95 -1.07
CA SER A 66 7.97 -9.71 -0.60
C SER A 66 7.65 -11.21 -0.53
N ASN A 67 6.45 -11.55 -0.03
CA ASN A 67 5.96 -12.92 -0.02
C ASN A 67 5.80 -13.46 -1.45
N GLN A 68 5.17 -12.70 -2.34
CA GLN A 68 5.01 -13.12 -3.73
C GLN A 68 6.35 -13.32 -4.45
N ALA A 69 7.34 -12.49 -4.19
CA ALA A 69 8.67 -12.60 -4.80
C ALA A 69 9.39 -13.91 -4.43
N ARG A 70 9.05 -14.52 -3.29
CA ARG A 70 9.61 -15.79 -2.83
C ARG A 70 8.96 -17.01 -3.50
N GLU A 71 7.80 -16.83 -4.13
CA GLU A 71 7.13 -17.89 -4.87
C GLU A 71 7.88 -18.23 -6.18
N LYS A 72 7.91 -19.50 -6.55
CA LYS A 72 8.47 -19.91 -7.85
C LYS A 72 7.62 -19.30 -8.96
N ALA A 73 8.25 -18.53 -9.85
CA ALA A 73 7.55 -17.77 -10.88
C ALA A 73 6.52 -16.78 -10.29
N GLY A 74 6.82 -16.19 -9.12
CA GLY A 74 5.90 -15.32 -8.37
C GLY A 74 5.30 -14.16 -9.17
N PHE A 75 5.99 -13.65 -10.19
CA PHE A 75 5.47 -12.55 -11.01
C PHE A 75 5.14 -12.96 -12.46
N SER A 76 5.05 -14.27 -12.75
CA SER A 76 4.70 -14.75 -14.09
C SER A 76 3.53 -15.74 -14.11
N GLY A 77 2.82 -15.74 -15.24
CA GLY A 77 1.65 -16.58 -15.46
C GLY A 77 0.41 -16.15 -14.69
N ARG A 78 -0.64 -16.98 -14.78
CA ARG A 78 -1.98 -16.67 -14.26
C ARG A 78 -2.04 -16.41 -12.75
N LYS A 79 -1.17 -17.06 -11.97
CA LYS A 79 -1.10 -16.85 -10.51
C LYS A 79 -0.63 -15.44 -10.16
N ALA A 80 0.33 -14.90 -10.91
CA ALA A 80 0.80 -13.54 -10.72
C ALA A 80 -0.25 -12.49 -11.09
N GLU A 81 -1.05 -12.76 -12.14
CA GLU A 81 -2.17 -11.89 -12.53
C GLU A 81 -3.24 -11.87 -11.44
N LEU A 82 -3.63 -13.04 -10.93
CA LEU A 82 -4.57 -13.15 -9.82
C LEU A 82 -4.03 -12.43 -8.56
N PHE A 83 -2.76 -12.63 -8.22
CA PHE A 83 -2.12 -11.95 -7.10
C PHE A 83 -2.21 -10.43 -7.24
N LEU A 84 -1.83 -9.88 -8.41
CA LEU A 84 -1.82 -8.43 -8.60
C LEU A 84 -3.22 -7.84 -8.57
N SER A 85 -4.20 -8.47 -9.23
CA SER A 85 -5.60 -8.02 -9.19
C SER A 85 -6.14 -8.05 -7.76
N ASN A 86 -5.93 -9.16 -7.04
CA ASN A 86 -6.37 -9.29 -5.66
C ASN A 86 -5.66 -8.31 -4.71
N LEU A 87 -4.37 -8.02 -4.94
CA LEU A 87 -3.65 -7.01 -4.18
C LEU A 87 -4.32 -5.64 -4.34
N VAL A 88 -4.64 -5.23 -5.58
CA VAL A 88 -5.34 -3.96 -5.84
C VAL A 88 -6.70 -3.92 -5.15
N ASP A 89 -7.50 -5.00 -5.25
CA ASP A 89 -8.81 -5.08 -4.60
C ASP A 89 -8.70 -4.91 -3.08
N LEU A 90 -7.70 -5.54 -2.47
CA LEU A 90 -7.41 -5.41 -1.03
C LEU A 90 -6.99 -3.98 -0.65
N LEU A 91 -6.12 -3.33 -1.44
CA LEU A 91 -5.71 -1.95 -1.19
C LEU A 91 -6.91 -0.98 -1.29
N VAL A 92 -7.79 -1.19 -2.26
CA VAL A 92 -9.05 -0.43 -2.37
C VAL A 92 -9.92 -0.66 -1.13
N GLY A 93 -10.06 -1.90 -0.68
CA GLY A 93 -10.80 -2.25 0.54
C GLY A 93 -10.24 -1.52 1.78
N MET A 94 -8.92 -1.49 1.94
CA MET A 94 -8.25 -0.81 3.05
C MET A 94 -8.55 0.69 3.09
N PHE A 95 -8.70 1.35 1.93
CA PHE A 95 -9.09 2.77 1.90
C PHE A 95 -10.59 3.01 2.01
N LYS A 96 -11.42 2.16 1.40
CA LYS A 96 -12.88 2.38 1.34
C LYS A 96 -13.67 1.84 2.53
N ALA A 97 -13.07 1.00 3.38
CA ALA A 97 -13.73 0.54 4.59
C ALA A 97 -14.13 1.75 5.47
N GLU A 98 -15.31 1.72 6.10
CA GLU A 98 -15.68 2.71 7.10
C GLU A 98 -14.74 2.63 8.33
N VAL A 99 -14.59 3.74 9.06
CA VAL A 99 -13.92 3.70 10.37
C VAL A 99 -14.89 3.06 11.36
N SER A 100 -14.45 2.03 12.08
CA SER A 100 -15.30 1.36 13.05
C SER A 100 -15.49 2.20 14.31
N ASP A 101 -16.60 1.99 15.03
CA ASP A 101 -16.89 2.67 16.30
C ASP A 101 -15.76 2.45 17.32
N GLU A 102 -15.16 1.25 17.36
CA GLU A 102 -14.04 0.94 18.25
C GLU A 102 -12.79 1.75 17.91
N THR A 103 -12.54 1.99 16.60
CA THR A 103 -11.40 2.77 16.14
C THR A 103 -11.62 4.25 16.47
N GLU A 104 -12.82 4.78 16.20
CA GLU A 104 -13.25 6.12 16.59
C GLU A 104 -13.08 6.39 18.09
N LEU A 105 -13.44 5.42 18.93
CA LEU A 105 -13.25 5.51 20.38
C LEU A 105 -11.77 5.61 20.79
N CYS A 106 -10.86 5.00 20.03
CA CYS A 106 -9.42 5.10 20.29
C CYS A 106 -8.83 6.44 19.86
N LEU A 107 -9.42 7.11 18.86
CA LEU A 107 -8.95 8.41 18.35
C LEU A 107 -9.32 9.60 19.24
N ARG A 108 -10.37 9.46 20.07
CA ARG A 108 -10.91 10.55 20.92
C ARG A 108 -10.25 10.67 22.31
N LYS A 109 -9.26 9.82 22.61
CA LYS A 109 -8.54 9.80 23.89
C LYS A 109 -7.18 10.47 23.78
#